data_AF-A0A8T8K7E2-F1
#
_entry.id   AF-A0A8T8K7E2-F1
#
_cell.length_a   1.000
_cell.length_b   1.000
_cell.length_c   1.000
_cell.angle_alpha   90.00
_cell.angle_beta   90.00
_cell.angle_gamma   90.00
#
_symmetry.space_group_name_H-M   'P 1'
#
loop_
_entity.id
_entity.type
_entity.pdbx_description
1 polymer ?
#
loop_
_entity_poly.entity_id
_entity_poly.type
_entity_poly.pdbx_seq_one_letter_code
_entity_poly.pdbx_strand_id
1 'polypeptide(L)'
;MKTLFGHIIMNFTSQAENLATEGLNYIISSSADAKMSISRFLGMIDPEMEKNLYFKTQDYGEDGSIPDLVGLDDEGSRTCIIESKFWAGLTENQPINYLKRLDSEKTSILLFLVPSRRLQSIWLELKNRCQEAGIILDKEIRGKSYINAKVSEKNYLAVTDWNSLLAFIEAQLDIMIKLPGQI
;
A
#
# COMPACT_ATOMS: atom_id res chain seq x y z
N MET A 1 -10.93 -5.97 16.79
CA MET A 1 -10.89 -5.57 18.21
C MET A 1 -10.50 -4.09 18.25
N LYS A 2 -11.33 -3.18 18.78
CA LYS A 2 -10.88 -1.79 18.99
C LYS A 2 -10.03 -1.79 20.27
N THR A 3 -8.74 -1.53 20.15
CA THR A 3 -7.89 -1.34 21.33
C THR A 3 -8.23 0.01 21.98
N LEU A 4 -8.08 0.12 23.30
CA LEU A 4 -8.34 1.35 24.04
C LEU A 4 -7.57 2.54 23.44
N PHE A 5 -6.30 2.33 23.11
CA PHE A 5 -5.46 3.32 22.43
C PHE A 5 -6.02 3.72 21.06
N GLY A 6 -6.49 2.77 20.25
CA GLY A 6 -7.13 3.07 18.96
C GLY A 6 -8.42 3.88 19.11
N HIS A 7 -9.21 3.62 20.16
CA HIS A 7 -10.40 4.43 20.46
C HIS A 7 -10.04 5.85 20.90
N ILE A 8 -9.01 6.00 21.74
CA ILE A 8 -8.52 7.30 22.22
C ILE A 8 -7.96 8.10 21.04
N ILE A 9 -7.02 7.56 20.26
CA ILE A 9 -6.40 8.25 19.11
C ILE A 9 -7.47 8.88 18.19
N MET A 10 -8.52 8.12 17.87
CA MET A 10 -9.62 8.59 17.04
C MET A 10 -10.39 9.80 17.60
N ASN A 11 -10.36 10.00 18.91
CA ASN A 11 -11.00 11.14 19.59
C ASN A 11 -10.03 12.31 19.86
N PHE A 12 -8.72 12.12 19.68
CA PHE A 12 -7.69 13.09 20.09
C PHE A 12 -6.79 13.60 18.95
N THR A 13 -6.88 13.05 17.73
CA THR A 13 -6.12 13.59 16.59
C THR A 13 -6.90 13.52 15.27
N SER A 14 -6.80 14.57 14.46
CA SER A 14 -7.24 14.57 13.07
C SER A 14 -6.26 13.83 12.14
N GLN A 15 -5.08 13.45 12.64
CA GLN A 15 -3.99 12.82 11.89
C GLN A 15 -3.95 11.29 12.10
N ALA A 16 -5.11 10.66 12.28
CA ALA A 16 -5.18 9.21 12.50
C ALA A 16 -4.57 8.42 11.32
N GLU A 17 -4.71 8.90 10.09
CA GLU A 17 -4.10 8.31 8.88
C GLU A 17 -2.57 8.34 8.98
N ASN A 18 -1.97 9.51 9.24
CA ASN A 18 -0.52 9.65 9.42
C ASN A 18 0.02 8.73 10.52
N LEU A 19 -0.68 8.65 11.67
CA LEU A 19 -0.24 7.81 12.78
C LEU A 19 -0.30 6.31 12.44
N ALA A 20 -1.32 5.88 11.71
CA ALA A 20 -1.41 4.49 11.25
C ALA A 20 -0.34 4.16 10.22
N THR A 21 -0.07 5.08 9.29
CA THR A 21 1.02 4.98 8.31
C THR A 21 2.37 4.89 9.01
N GLU A 22 2.66 5.75 10.00
CA GLU A 22 3.90 5.68 10.78
C GLU A 22 3.99 4.39 11.59
N GLY A 23 2.87 3.90 12.14
CA GLY A 23 2.80 2.59 12.81
C GLY A 23 3.14 1.44 11.87
N LEU A 24 2.61 1.44 10.64
CA LEU A 24 2.97 0.46 9.62
C LEU A 24 4.45 0.57 9.24
N ASN A 25 4.95 1.78 9.02
CA ASN A 25 6.35 2.04 8.69
C ASN A 25 7.29 1.52 9.81
N TYR A 26 6.92 1.74 11.07
CA TYR A 26 7.64 1.21 12.22
C TYR A 26 7.68 -0.33 12.19
N ILE A 27 6.52 -0.99 11.99
CA ILE A 27 6.45 -2.47 11.93
C ILE A 27 7.37 -2.99 10.83
N ILE A 28 7.24 -2.51 9.59
CA ILE A 28 8.01 -3.03 8.44
C ILE A 28 9.50 -2.66 8.54
N SER A 29 9.86 -1.58 9.21
CA SER A 29 11.25 -1.16 9.39
C SER A 29 11.92 -1.81 10.60
N SER A 30 11.15 -2.40 11.52
CA SER A 30 11.67 -2.98 12.76
C SER A 30 12.37 -4.34 12.58
N SER A 31 12.05 -5.10 11.52
CA SER A 31 12.68 -6.39 11.24
C SER A 31 12.76 -6.71 9.75
N ALA A 32 13.77 -7.48 9.36
CA ALA A 32 13.91 -7.99 8.00
C ALA A 32 12.71 -8.86 7.59
N ASP A 33 12.15 -9.61 8.54
CA ASP A 33 11.00 -10.48 8.35
C ASP A 33 9.71 -9.71 8.06
N ALA A 34 9.45 -8.61 8.78
CA ALA A 34 8.30 -7.75 8.53
C ALA A 34 8.42 -7.04 7.18
N LYS A 35 9.63 -6.57 6.83
CA LYS A 35 9.95 -6.02 5.50
C LYS A 35 9.72 -7.05 4.39
N MET A 36 10.19 -8.28 4.59
CA MET A 36 9.97 -9.35 3.63
C MET A 36 8.47 -9.68 3.50
N SER A 37 7.71 -9.59 4.60
CA SER A 37 6.27 -9.87 4.59
C SER A 37 5.47 -8.86 3.76
N ILE A 38 5.82 -7.57 3.76
CA ILE A 38 5.14 -6.60 2.88
C ILE A 38 5.52 -6.82 1.41
N SER A 39 6.78 -7.18 1.13
CA SER A 39 7.23 -7.61 -0.21
C SER A 39 6.46 -8.85 -0.70
N ARG A 40 6.36 -9.86 0.18
CA ARG A 40 5.33 -10.91 0.29
C ARG A 40 4.00 -10.59 -0.37
N PHE A 41 3.35 -9.62 0.29
CA PHE A 41 2.01 -9.20 -0.02
C PHE A 41 1.93 -8.56 -1.41
N LEU A 42 2.90 -7.71 -1.76
CA LEU A 42 2.99 -7.08 -3.08
C LEU A 42 3.26 -8.12 -4.19
N GLY A 43 4.04 -9.16 -3.89
CA GLY A 43 4.31 -10.32 -4.73
C GLY A 43 3.04 -11.08 -5.13
N MET A 44 1.99 -11.04 -4.30
CA MET A 44 0.69 -11.61 -4.65
C MET A 44 -0.04 -10.85 -5.76
N ILE A 45 0.30 -9.57 -5.99
CA ILE A 45 -0.24 -8.75 -7.09
C ILE A 45 0.58 -9.01 -8.36
N ASP A 46 1.91 -8.92 -8.25
CA ASP A 46 2.85 -9.29 -9.31
C ASP A 46 4.12 -9.90 -8.68
N PRO A 47 4.56 -11.11 -9.10
CA PRO A 47 5.74 -11.75 -8.53
C PRO A 47 7.05 -10.94 -8.62
N GLU A 48 7.21 -10.03 -9.60
CA GLU A 48 8.39 -9.14 -9.69
C GLU A 48 8.46 -8.14 -8.52
N MET A 49 7.39 -8.00 -7.74
CA MET A 49 7.35 -7.15 -6.55
C MET A 49 7.81 -7.87 -5.27
N GLU A 50 8.01 -9.19 -5.29
CA GLU A 50 8.65 -9.90 -4.18
C GLU A 50 10.18 -9.68 -4.19
N LYS A 51 10.57 -8.44 -3.91
CA LYS A 51 11.96 -7.94 -3.88
C LYS A 51 12.25 -7.12 -2.62
N ASN A 52 13.51 -6.78 -2.39
CA ASN A 52 13.89 -5.89 -1.30
C ASN A 52 13.37 -4.47 -1.57
N LEU A 53 12.67 -3.92 -0.59
CA LEU A 53 12.16 -2.55 -0.62
C LEU A 53 12.57 -1.77 0.64
N TYR A 54 12.98 -0.53 0.45
CA TYR A 54 13.22 0.43 1.52
C TYR A 54 12.04 1.39 1.58
N PHE A 55 11.33 1.38 2.70
CA PHE A 55 10.17 2.24 2.90
C PHE A 55 10.56 3.52 3.63
N LYS A 56 9.97 4.64 3.19
CA LYS A 56 10.09 5.94 3.84
C LYS A 56 8.77 6.69 3.77
N THR A 57 8.47 7.46 4.81
CA THR A 57 7.38 8.43 4.82
C THR A 57 7.89 9.80 4.34
N GLN A 58 6.99 10.77 4.17
CA GLN A 58 7.34 12.17 3.86
C GLN A 58 8.14 12.37 2.56
N ASP A 59 7.81 11.61 1.50
CA ASP A 59 8.40 11.81 0.16
C ASP A 59 7.70 12.94 -0.60
N TYR A 60 8.21 14.16 -0.48
CA TYR A 60 7.69 15.35 -1.16
C TYR A 60 7.78 15.19 -2.69
N GLY A 61 6.64 15.30 -3.37
CA GLY A 61 6.57 15.45 -4.83
C GLY A 61 6.70 16.91 -5.27
N GLU A 62 7.10 17.14 -6.52
CA GLU A 62 7.14 18.48 -7.13
C GLU A 62 5.75 19.15 -7.18
N ASP A 63 4.68 18.35 -7.17
CA ASP A 63 3.29 18.79 -7.13
C ASP A 63 2.79 19.13 -5.72
N GLY A 64 3.68 19.13 -4.73
CA GLY A 64 3.36 19.38 -3.32
C GLY A 64 2.63 18.22 -2.63
N SER A 65 2.40 17.10 -3.34
CA SER A 65 1.77 15.93 -2.76
C SER A 65 2.77 15.06 -1.99
N ILE A 66 2.35 14.56 -0.84
CA ILE A 66 3.15 13.71 0.04
C ILE A 66 2.40 12.39 0.17
N PRO A 67 2.83 11.31 -0.51
CA PRO A 67 2.28 10.00 -0.30
C PRO A 67 2.63 9.54 1.11
N ASP A 68 1.73 8.77 1.69
CA ASP A 68 1.89 8.27 3.04
C ASP A 68 3.18 7.44 3.21
N LEU A 69 3.44 6.51 2.27
CA LEU A 69 4.61 5.65 2.31
C LEU A 69 5.12 5.32 0.90
N VAL A 70 6.43 5.38 0.69
CA VAL A 70 7.07 5.07 -0.58
C VAL A 70 8.10 3.96 -0.40
N GLY A 71 7.97 2.90 -1.19
CA GLY A 71 8.93 1.80 -1.29
C GLY A 71 9.89 2.00 -2.47
N LEU A 72 11.18 2.05 -2.15
CA LEU A 72 12.28 2.15 -3.10
C LEU A 72 12.96 0.79 -3.28
N ASP A 73 13.31 0.41 -4.50
CA ASP A 73 14.16 -0.77 -4.72
C ASP A 73 15.64 -0.48 -4.42
N ASP A 74 16.51 -1.48 -4.62
CA ASP A 74 17.95 -1.38 -4.36
C ASP A 74 18.65 -0.32 -5.25
N GLU A 75 18.04 0.10 -6.36
CA GLU A 75 18.54 1.16 -7.25
C GLU A 75 17.95 2.54 -6.90
N GLY A 76 17.08 2.62 -5.90
CA GLY A 76 16.40 3.84 -5.48
C GLY A 76 15.18 4.20 -6.34
N SER A 77 14.71 3.31 -7.21
CA SER A 77 13.50 3.53 -8.02
C SER A 77 12.25 3.41 -7.17
N ARG A 78 11.28 4.31 -7.39
CA ARG A 78 9.96 4.30 -6.75
C ARG A 78 9.08 3.21 -7.36
N THR A 79 9.14 2.02 -6.78
CA THR A 79 8.38 0.86 -7.27
C THR A 79 7.16 0.55 -6.42
N CYS A 80 6.99 1.19 -5.25
CA CYS A 80 5.78 1.10 -4.47
C CYS A 80 5.39 2.47 -3.89
N ILE A 81 4.11 2.82 -3.99
CA ILE A 81 3.51 3.92 -3.24
C ILE A 81 2.31 3.34 -2.49
N ILE A 82 2.24 3.58 -1.19
CA ILE A 82 1.10 3.18 -0.35
C ILE A 82 0.43 4.45 0.18
N GLU A 83 -0.86 4.57 -0.06
CA GLU A 83 -1.68 5.68 0.39
C GLU A 83 -2.80 5.19 1.30
N SER A 84 -2.81 5.67 2.54
CA SER A 84 -3.84 5.35 3.52
C SER A 84 -5.05 6.27 3.35
N LYS A 85 -6.26 5.71 3.42
CA LYS A 85 -7.52 6.48 3.37
C LYS A 85 -8.54 5.91 4.35
N PHE A 86 -8.63 6.49 5.54
CA PHE A 86 -9.59 6.13 6.58
C PHE A 86 -10.93 6.82 6.37
N TRP A 87 -10.95 8.15 6.29
CA TRP A 87 -12.20 8.92 6.31
C TRP A 87 -12.38 9.81 5.10
N ALA A 88 -11.31 10.49 4.66
CA ALA A 88 -11.36 11.37 3.51
C ALA A 88 -11.63 10.59 2.21
N GLY A 89 -12.26 11.28 1.24
CA GLY A 89 -12.26 10.83 -0.15
C GLY A 89 -10.87 10.98 -0.78
N LEU A 90 -10.74 10.58 -2.05
CA LEU A 90 -9.52 10.82 -2.79
C LEU A 90 -9.36 12.32 -3.10
N THR A 91 -8.15 12.85 -2.97
CA THR A 91 -7.85 14.24 -3.36
C THR A 91 -7.83 14.37 -4.89
N GLU A 92 -7.86 15.59 -5.43
CA GLU A 92 -7.81 15.81 -6.89
C GLU A 92 -6.56 15.21 -7.55
N ASN A 93 -5.46 15.14 -6.80
CA ASN A 93 -4.19 14.57 -7.27
C ASN A 93 -4.20 13.03 -7.31
N GLN A 94 -5.23 12.38 -6.78
CA GLN A 94 -5.30 10.93 -6.63
C GLN A 94 -6.33 10.28 -7.58
N PRO A 95 -6.02 9.10 -8.16
CA PRO A 95 -4.73 8.39 -8.09
C PRO A 95 -3.69 8.85 -9.12
N ILE A 96 -4.06 9.75 -10.04
CA ILE A 96 -3.32 9.99 -11.30
C ILE A 96 -1.89 10.49 -11.06
N ASN A 97 -1.68 11.48 -10.19
CA ASN A 97 -0.33 12.01 -9.97
C ASN A 97 0.58 10.98 -9.32
N TYR A 98 0.03 10.11 -8.47
CA TYR A 98 0.81 9.05 -7.84
C TYR A 98 1.19 7.96 -8.83
N LEU A 99 0.30 7.61 -9.75
CA LEU A 99 0.64 6.68 -10.84
C LEU A 99 1.79 7.20 -11.70
N LYS A 100 1.85 8.52 -11.96
CA LYS A 100 2.94 9.17 -12.71
C LYS A 100 4.28 9.19 -11.95
N ARG A 101 4.26 9.00 -10.62
CA ARG A 101 5.46 8.96 -9.78
C ARG A 101 6.09 7.58 -9.67
N LEU A 102 5.38 6.53 -10.08
CA LEU A 102 5.94 5.19 -10.18
C LEU A 102 6.94 5.14 -11.32
N ASP A 103 7.96 4.31 -11.16
CA ASP A 103 8.89 3.99 -12.25
C ASP A 103 8.11 3.35 -13.41
N SER A 104 8.29 3.83 -14.64
CA SER A 104 7.57 3.34 -15.82
C SER A 104 8.20 2.08 -16.43
N GLU A 105 9.49 1.86 -16.17
CA GLU A 105 10.29 0.78 -16.77
C GLU A 105 10.35 -0.45 -15.87
N LYS A 106 10.02 -0.29 -14.59
CA LYS A 106 10.00 -1.35 -13.58
C LYS A 106 8.59 -1.69 -13.15
N THR A 107 8.39 -2.95 -12.80
CA THR A 107 7.14 -3.36 -12.17
C THR A 107 6.93 -2.58 -10.88
N SER A 108 5.82 -1.85 -10.82
CA SER A 108 5.53 -0.90 -9.76
C SER A 108 4.05 -0.89 -9.37
N ILE A 109 3.76 -0.62 -8.10
CA ILE A 109 2.40 -0.69 -7.54
C ILE A 109 2.05 0.62 -6.80
N LEU A 110 0.91 1.21 -7.14
CA LEU A 110 0.19 2.15 -6.27
C LEU A 110 -0.88 1.38 -5.49
N LEU A 111 -0.71 1.29 -4.17
CA LEU A 111 -1.58 0.56 -3.26
C LEU A 111 -2.35 1.52 -2.35
N PHE A 112 -3.67 1.51 -2.43
CA PHE A 112 -4.52 2.18 -1.45
C PHE A 112 -4.80 1.25 -0.27
N LEU A 113 -4.60 1.75 0.95
CA LEU A 113 -4.79 1.01 2.20
C LEU A 113 -5.95 1.61 3.00
N VAL A 114 -7.08 0.89 3.05
CA VAL A 114 -8.35 1.46 3.52
C VAL A 114 -9.01 0.61 4.61
N PRO A 115 -10.00 1.12 5.37
CA PRO A 115 -10.81 0.26 6.22
C PRO A 115 -11.59 -0.75 5.36
N SER A 116 -11.77 -1.99 5.82
CA SER A 116 -12.38 -3.06 5.02
C SER A 116 -13.76 -2.68 4.45
N ARG A 117 -14.53 -1.84 5.16
CA ARG A 117 -15.84 -1.34 4.72
C ARG A 117 -15.79 -0.39 3.52
N ARG A 118 -14.63 0.24 3.26
CA ARG A 118 -14.42 1.20 2.18
C ARG A 118 -13.75 0.60 0.94
N LEU A 119 -13.31 -0.67 1.02
CA LEU A 119 -12.52 -1.30 -0.03
C LEU A 119 -13.22 -1.26 -1.40
N GLN A 120 -14.50 -1.65 -1.47
CA GLN A 120 -15.24 -1.63 -2.74
C GLN A 120 -15.57 -0.20 -3.22
N SER A 121 -15.93 0.71 -2.32
CA SER A 121 -16.27 2.08 -2.71
C SER A 121 -15.04 2.83 -3.23
N ILE A 122 -13.89 2.67 -2.57
CA ILE A 122 -12.64 3.29 -3.01
C ILE A 122 -12.17 2.68 -4.32
N TRP A 123 -12.27 1.35 -4.48
CA TRP A 123 -11.95 0.72 -5.76
C TRP A 123 -12.78 1.29 -6.91
N LEU A 124 -14.10 1.45 -6.72
CA LEU A 124 -14.97 2.02 -7.75
C LEU A 124 -14.60 3.47 -8.08
N GLU A 125 -14.32 4.28 -7.05
CA GLU A 125 -13.89 5.67 -7.24
C GLU A 125 -12.55 5.76 -8.01
N LEU A 126 -11.58 4.92 -7.66
CA LEU A 126 -10.28 4.82 -8.35
C LEU A 126 -10.46 4.47 -9.84
N LYS A 127 -11.32 3.49 -10.14
CA LYS A 127 -11.62 3.12 -11.54
C LYS A 127 -12.23 4.28 -12.32
N ASN A 128 -13.23 4.95 -11.74
CA ASN A 128 -13.91 6.07 -12.39
C ASN A 128 -12.93 7.21 -12.69
N ARG A 129 -12.07 7.57 -11.74
CA ARG A 129 -11.06 8.63 -11.93
C ARG A 129 -10.02 8.27 -12.98
N CYS A 130 -9.56 7.02 -13.01
CA CYS A 130 -8.68 6.55 -14.09
C CYS A 130 -9.36 6.67 -15.46
N GLN A 131 -10.61 6.24 -15.57
CA GLN A 131 -11.38 6.33 -16.80
C GLN A 131 -11.58 7.78 -17.25
N GLU A 132 -11.95 8.68 -16.34
CA GLU A 132 -12.09 10.13 -16.60
C GLU A 132 -10.77 10.77 -17.06
N ALA A 133 -9.64 10.29 -16.56
CA ALA A 133 -8.30 10.71 -16.96
C ALA A 133 -7.77 10.01 -18.23
N GLY A 134 -8.57 9.14 -18.86
CA GLY A 134 -8.17 8.40 -20.06
C GLY A 134 -7.20 7.24 -19.80
N ILE A 135 -7.01 6.83 -18.55
CA ILE A 135 -6.21 5.65 -18.18
C ILE A 135 -7.09 4.41 -18.30
N ILE A 136 -6.72 3.51 -19.21
CA ILE A 136 -7.41 2.24 -19.41
C ILE A 136 -6.88 1.25 -18.38
N LEU A 137 -7.76 0.75 -17.52
CA LEU A 137 -7.45 -0.34 -16.61
C LEU A 137 -7.67 -1.67 -17.32
N ASP A 138 -6.71 -2.58 -17.17
CA ASP A 138 -6.88 -3.97 -17.59
C ASP A 138 -7.97 -4.67 -16.76
N LYS A 139 -8.18 -5.96 -17.07
CA LYS A 139 -9.11 -6.81 -16.31
C LYS A 139 -8.79 -6.77 -14.82
N GLU A 140 -9.81 -6.37 -14.06
CA GLU A 140 -9.80 -6.41 -12.60
C GLU A 140 -9.55 -7.83 -12.07
N ILE A 141 -8.56 -7.96 -11.19
CA ILE A 141 -8.22 -9.18 -10.47
C ILE A 141 -8.60 -9.01 -9.01
N ARG A 142 -9.37 -9.96 -8.48
CA ARG A 142 -9.77 -10.02 -7.07
C ARG A 142 -9.06 -11.15 -6.37
N GLY A 143 -8.08 -10.81 -5.54
CA GLY A 143 -7.47 -11.72 -4.60
C GLY A 143 -8.35 -11.92 -3.37
N LYS A 144 -7.91 -12.77 -2.44
CA LYS A 144 -8.56 -12.93 -1.13
C LYS A 144 -8.49 -11.65 -0.28
N SER A 145 -7.43 -10.88 -0.47
CA SER A 145 -7.04 -9.76 0.41
C SER A 145 -6.87 -8.44 -0.33
N TYR A 146 -7.08 -8.39 -1.64
CA TYR A 146 -6.88 -7.18 -2.44
C TYR A 146 -7.75 -7.19 -3.70
N ILE A 147 -7.89 -6.01 -4.31
CA ILE A 147 -8.34 -5.86 -5.70
C ILE A 147 -7.25 -5.11 -6.44
N ASN A 148 -6.92 -5.52 -7.67
CA ASN A 148 -5.98 -4.79 -8.51
C ASN A 148 -6.40 -4.79 -9.99
N ALA A 149 -5.76 -3.90 -10.75
CA ALA A 149 -5.73 -3.93 -12.21
C ALA A 149 -4.42 -3.30 -12.70
N LYS A 150 -3.95 -3.69 -13.88
CA LYS A 150 -2.85 -2.96 -14.54
C LYS A 150 -3.35 -1.61 -15.06
N VAL A 151 -2.49 -0.60 -14.96
CA VAL A 151 -2.65 0.72 -15.59
C VAL A 151 -1.71 0.90 -16.81
N SER A 152 -0.68 0.06 -16.89
CA SER A 152 0.28 -0.04 -18.01
C SER A 152 0.91 -1.43 -18.02
N GLU A 153 1.86 -1.71 -18.92
CA GLU A 153 2.53 -3.01 -18.98
C GLU A 153 3.19 -3.43 -17.65
N LYS A 154 3.76 -2.45 -16.94
CA LYS A 154 4.55 -2.62 -15.71
C LYS A 154 3.89 -2.06 -14.45
N ASN A 155 2.92 -1.15 -14.57
CA ASN A 155 2.35 -0.48 -13.40
C ASN A 155 0.96 -0.98 -13.04
N TYR A 156 0.74 -1.11 -11.73
CA TYR A 156 -0.51 -1.60 -11.15
C TYR A 156 -1.15 -0.57 -10.24
N LEU A 157 -2.48 -0.56 -10.24
CA LEU A 157 -3.30 0.10 -9.25
C LEU A 157 -3.98 -0.97 -8.40
N ALA A 158 -3.84 -0.87 -7.08
CA ALA A 158 -4.37 -1.84 -6.15
C ALA A 158 -5.04 -1.17 -4.95
N VAL A 159 -5.95 -1.91 -4.32
CA VAL A 159 -6.50 -1.59 -3.00
C VAL A 159 -6.51 -2.83 -2.12
N THR A 160 -6.13 -2.65 -0.86
CA THR A 160 -6.31 -3.63 0.21
C THR A 160 -6.87 -2.95 1.45
N ASP A 161 -7.22 -3.74 2.46
CA ASP A 161 -7.60 -3.22 3.75
C ASP A 161 -6.60 -3.54 4.85
N TRP A 162 -6.63 -2.69 5.88
CA TRP A 162 -5.73 -2.78 7.03
C TRP A 162 -5.75 -4.15 7.72
N ASN A 163 -6.93 -4.77 7.86
CA ASN A 163 -7.01 -6.06 8.53
C ASN A 163 -6.34 -7.13 7.68
N SER A 164 -6.58 -7.13 6.37
CA SER A 164 -5.95 -8.06 5.44
C SER A 164 -4.43 -7.93 5.38
N LEU A 165 -3.89 -6.71 5.30
CA LEU A 165 -2.44 -6.48 5.26
C LEU A 165 -1.77 -6.88 6.60
N LEU A 166 -2.30 -6.41 7.72
CA LEU A 166 -1.72 -6.69 9.03
C LEU A 166 -1.81 -8.18 9.39
N ALA A 167 -2.94 -8.84 9.11
CA ALA A 167 -3.08 -10.28 9.33
C ALA A 167 -2.12 -11.08 8.43
N PHE A 168 -1.83 -10.61 7.22
CA PHE A 168 -0.84 -11.24 6.36
C PHE A 168 0.57 -11.11 6.97
N ILE A 169 0.97 -9.92 7.41
CA ILE A 169 2.26 -9.68 8.05
C ILE A 169 2.40 -10.53 9.32
N GLU A 170 1.40 -10.51 10.20
CA GLU A 170 1.38 -11.30 11.43
C GLU A 170 1.53 -12.80 11.15
N ALA A 171 0.77 -13.34 10.19
CA ALA A 171 0.87 -14.76 9.83
C ALA A 171 2.26 -15.13 9.28
N GLN A 172 2.90 -14.25 8.49
CA GLN A 172 4.26 -14.49 8.00
C GLN A 172 5.28 -14.50 9.14
N LEU A 173 5.17 -13.56 10.08
CA LEU A 173 6.04 -13.51 11.27
C LEU A 173 5.87 -14.76 12.15
N ASP A 174 4.64 -15.22 12.35
CA ASP A 174 4.35 -16.45 13.11
C ASP A 174 4.94 -17.72 12.47
N ILE A 175 4.91 -17.81 11.14
CA ILE A 175 5.53 -18.92 10.40
C ILE A 175 7.04 -18.94 10.64
N MET A 176 7.69 -17.77 10.60
CA MET A 176 9.14 -17.65 10.80
C MET A 176 9.55 -18.00 12.23
N ILE A 177 8.77 -17.58 13.23
CA ILE A 177 9.00 -17.92 14.64
C ILE A 177 8.87 -19.43 14.89
N LYS A 178 8.02 -20.13 14.14
CA LYS A 178 7.81 -21.59 14.24
C LYS A 178 8.82 -22.42 13.45
N LEU A 179 9.68 -21.80 12.65
CA LEU A 179 10.77 -22.44 11.90
C LEU A 179 12.19 -22.04 12.38
N PRO A 180 12.51 -21.96 13.69
CA PRO A 180 13.88 -21.66 14.10
C PRO A 180 14.71 -22.94 13.97
N GLY A 181 15.52 -23.06 12.92
CA GLY A 181 16.55 -24.10 12.84
C GLY A 181 16.73 -24.85 11.51
N GLN A 182 16.70 -24.16 10.37
CA GLN A 182 17.30 -24.71 9.13
C GLN A 182 18.34 -23.73 8.59
N ILE A 183 19.49 -23.68 9.26
CA ILE A 183 20.79 -23.33 8.67
C ILE A 183 21.75 -24.45 9.08
#